data_AF-A0A0K0G8S8-F1
#
_entry.id   AF-A0A0K0G8S8-F1
#
_cell.length_a   1.000
_cell.length_b   1.000
_cell.length_c   1.000
_cell.angle_alpha   90.00
_cell.angle_beta   90.00
_cell.angle_gamma   90.00
#
_symmetry.space_group_name_H-M   'P 1'
#
loop_
_entity.id
_entity.type
_entity.pdbx_description
1 polymer ?
#
loop_
_entity_poly.entity_id
_entity_poly.type
_entity_poly.pdbx_seq_one_letter_code
_entity_poly.pdbx_strand_id
1 'polypeptide(L)'
;MDHRVHQVPSHYALHFPVGEKKVSNNAIHSFKDILANEQKLKISKHASQRLTERNINIEDKEWQLIETKVAEARKKGITDSLVVTNQAALLVSTKNNTVVTAMNREEANHKIFTNINGTILING
;
A
#
# COMPACT_ATOMS: atom_id res chain seq x y z
N MET A 1 -6.67 -44.12 52.85
CA MET A 1 -6.48 -43.04 51.86
C MET A 1 -6.71 -43.66 50.49
N ASP A 2 -7.81 -43.28 49.83
CA ASP A 2 -8.24 -43.83 48.54
C ASP A 2 -7.59 -43.03 47.40
N HIS A 3 -6.71 -43.66 46.62
CA HIS A 3 -6.06 -43.04 45.47
C HIS A 3 -6.78 -43.46 44.19
N ARG A 4 -7.93 -42.86 43.91
CA ARG A 4 -8.68 -43.11 42.66
C ARG A 4 -8.12 -42.22 41.53
N VAL A 5 -7.21 -42.79 40.74
CA VAL A 5 -6.74 -42.17 39.49
C VAL A 5 -7.93 -42.12 38.52
N HIS A 6 -8.40 -40.92 38.22
CA HIS A 6 -9.39 -40.70 37.16
C HIS A 6 -8.68 -40.80 35.81
N GLN A 7 -9.02 -41.82 35.04
CA GLN A 7 -8.57 -41.94 33.66
C GLN A 7 -9.36 -40.95 32.80
N VAL A 8 -8.66 -40.01 32.17
CA VAL A 8 -9.26 -39.08 31.19
C VAL A 8 -9.58 -39.82 29.89
N PRO A 9 -10.77 -39.65 29.30
CA PRO A 9 -11.10 -40.25 28.01
C PRO A 9 -10.26 -39.59 26.91
N SER A 10 -9.37 -40.38 26.29
CA SER A 10 -8.57 -39.96 25.15
C SER A 10 -9.32 -40.21 23.85
N HIS A 11 -10.40 -39.48 23.55
CA HIS A 11 -10.99 -39.44 22.20
C HIS A 11 -11.71 -38.12 21.92
N TYR A 12 -10.97 -37.15 21.38
CA TYR A 12 -11.53 -36.15 20.48
C TYR A 12 -10.58 -36.02 19.29
N ALA A 13 -10.67 -36.98 18.36
CA ALA A 13 -10.13 -36.78 17.04
C ALA A 13 -11.05 -35.79 16.33
N LEU A 14 -10.61 -34.55 16.15
CA LEU A 14 -11.28 -33.58 15.31
C LEU A 14 -11.30 -34.12 13.88
N HIS A 15 -12.45 -34.65 13.47
CA HIS A 15 -12.77 -34.95 12.09
C HIS A 15 -12.91 -33.62 11.35
N PHE A 16 -11.83 -33.19 10.70
CA PHE A 16 -11.87 -32.11 9.72
C PHE A 16 -12.57 -32.64 8.47
N PRO A 17 -13.66 -32.00 7.99
CA PRO A 17 -14.16 -32.31 6.67
C PRO A 17 -13.04 -31.98 5.68
N VAL A 18 -12.59 -32.98 4.93
CA VAL A 18 -11.74 -32.78 3.74
C VAL A 18 -12.61 -32.06 2.73
N GLY A 19 -12.66 -30.73 2.85
CA GLY A 19 -13.21 -29.88 1.82
C GLY A 19 -12.38 -30.10 0.58
N GLU A 20 -13.02 -30.61 -0.47
CA GLU A 20 -12.44 -30.67 -1.80
C GLU A 20 -11.85 -29.30 -2.12
N LYS A 21 -10.52 -29.24 -2.27
CA LYS A 21 -9.85 -28.06 -2.79
C LYS A 21 -10.39 -27.84 -4.19
N LYS A 22 -11.38 -26.96 -4.32
CA LYS A 22 -11.69 -26.33 -5.60
C LYS A 22 -10.37 -25.71 -6.06
N VAL A 23 -9.78 -26.32 -7.07
CA VAL A 23 -8.64 -25.75 -7.79
C VAL A 23 -9.17 -24.45 -8.37
N SER A 24 -8.96 -23.37 -7.64
CA SER A 24 -9.06 -22.02 -8.16
C SER A 24 -8.21 -22.01 -9.43
N ASN A 25 -8.82 -21.71 -10.57
CA ASN A 25 -8.11 -21.38 -11.80
C ASN A 25 -7.26 -20.15 -11.51
N ASN A 26 -6.10 -20.35 -10.89
CA ASN A 26 -5.05 -19.36 -10.82
C ASN A 26 -4.58 -19.19 -12.25
N ALA A 27 -5.01 -18.10 -12.88
CA ALA A 27 -4.40 -17.61 -14.11
C ALA A 27 -2.89 -17.68 -13.92
N ILE A 28 -2.21 -18.40 -14.81
CA ILE A 28 -0.76 -18.53 -14.81
C ILE A 28 -0.21 -17.17 -15.23
N HIS A 29 -0.13 -16.24 -14.28
CA HIS A 29 0.59 -15.00 -14.49
C HIS A 29 2.06 -15.36 -14.63
N SER A 30 2.68 -14.92 -15.73
CA SER A 30 4.13 -15.07 -15.87
C SER A 30 4.79 -14.32 -14.73
N PHE A 31 5.90 -14.85 -14.19
CA PHE A 31 6.70 -14.14 -13.20
C PHE A 31 7.08 -12.72 -13.66
N LYS A 32 7.24 -12.55 -14.99
CA LYS A 32 7.43 -11.25 -15.63
C LYS A 32 6.26 -10.28 -15.40
N ASP A 33 5.02 -10.77 -15.43
CA ASP A 33 3.80 -9.94 -15.24
C ASP A 33 3.63 -9.52 -13.78
N ILE A 34 4.06 -10.38 -12.86
CA ILE A 34 4.08 -10.09 -11.41
C ILE A 34 5.11 -9.00 -11.12
N LEU A 35 6.32 -9.13 -11.68
CA LEU A 35 7.36 -8.11 -11.60
C LEU A 35 6.94 -6.78 -12.23
N ALA A 36 6.20 -6.81 -13.33
CA ALA A 36 5.68 -5.60 -13.97
C ALA A 36 4.65 -4.87 -13.09
N ASN A 37 3.80 -5.61 -12.36
CA ASN A 37 2.84 -5.00 -11.42
C ASN A 37 3.51 -4.37 -10.19
N GLU A 38 4.63 -4.91 -9.71
CA GLU A 38 5.41 -4.30 -8.62
C GLU A 38 6.00 -2.93 -8.98
N GLN A 39 6.05 -2.58 -10.27
CA GLN A 39 6.54 -1.28 -10.73
C GLN A 39 5.47 -0.20 -10.74
N LYS A 40 4.20 -0.53 -10.48
CA LYS A 40 3.13 0.46 -10.42
C LYS A 40 3.11 1.18 -9.08
N LEU A 41 2.78 2.47 -9.10
CA LEU A 41 2.58 3.26 -7.88
C LEU A 41 1.36 2.73 -7.11
N LYS A 42 1.58 2.23 -5.89
CA LYS A 42 0.55 1.71 -5.00
C LYS A 42 0.02 2.82 -4.10
N ILE A 43 -1.25 2.76 -3.73
CA ILE A 43 -1.86 3.67 -2.75
C ILE A 43 -2.12 2.90 -1.46
N SER A 44 -1.60 3.38 -0.33
CA SER A 44 -1.86 2.75 0.96
C SER A 44 -3.34 2.90 1.36
N LYS A 45 -3.82 2.04 2.26
CA LYS A 45 -5.17 2.17 2.83
C LYS A 45 -5.39 3.55 3.46
N HIS A 46 -4.38 4.09 4.14
CA HIS A 46 -4.45 5.41 4.76
C HIS A 46 -4.55 6.52 3.70
N ALA A 47 -3.72 6.47 2.67
CA ALA A 47 -3.77 7.44 1.58
C ALA A 47 -5.12 7.41 0.86
N SER A 48 -5.63 6.22 0.52
CA SER A 48 -6.93 6.07 -0.12
C SER A 48 -8.07 6.64 0.74
N GLN A 49 -8.08 6.32 2.04
CA GLN A 49 -9.07 6.86 2.97
C GLN A 49 -8.97 8.39 3.05
N ARG A 50 -7.77 8.97 3.09
CA ARG A 50 -7.59 10.43 3.14
C ARG A 50 -8.01 11.14 1.87
N LEU A 51 -7.82 10.53 0.70
CA LEU A 51 -8.30 11.08 -0.57
C LEU A 51 -9.83 11.16 -0.57
N THR A 52 -10.51 10.09 -0.13
CA THR A 52 -11.97 10.06 -0.01
C THR A 52 -12.49 11.04 1.04
N GLU A 53 -11.93 11.04 2.25
CA GLU A 53 -12.38 11.91 3.37
C GLU A 53 -12.30 13.39 3.04
N ARG A 54 -11.31 13.79 2.23
CA ARG A 54 -11.06 15.18 1.87
C ARG A 54 -11.55 15.54 0.48
N ASN A 55 -12.27 14.61 -0.16
CA ASN A 55 -12.79 14.75 -1.52
C ASN A 55 -11.73 15.22 -2.54
N ILE A 56 -10.50 14.69 -2.39
CA ILE A 56 -9.38 14.98 -3.27
C ILE A 56 -9.49 14.04 -4.47
N ASN A 57 -9.83 14.61 -5.63
CA ASN A 57 -9.89 13.87 -6.87
C ASN A 57 -8.64 14.15 -7.70
N ILE A 58 -7.83 13.11 -7.92
CA ILE A 58 -6.64 13.19 -8.77
C ILE A 58 -6.98 12.48 -10.08
N GLU A 59 -6.91 13.21 -11.20
CA GLU A 59 -7.19 12.65 -12.52
C GLU A 59 -6.15 11.60 -12.93
N ASP A 60 -6.54 10.66 -13.78
CA ASP A 60 -5.64 9.61 -14.28
C ASP A 60 -4.37 10.16 -14.92
N LYS A 61 -4.47 11.31 -15.61
CA LYS A 61 -3.31 12.00 -16.20
C LYS A 61 -2.34 12.51 -15.15
N GLU A 62 -2.87 13.04 -14.05
CA GLU A 62 -2.04 13.53 -12.93
C GLU A 62 -1.38 12.35 -12.22
N TRP A 63 -2.08 11.23 -12.04
CA TRP A 63 -1.50 9.99 -11.53
C TRP A 63 -0.34 9.46 -12.37
N GLN A 64 -0.49 9.45 -13.69
CA GLN A 64 0.59 9.05 -14.62
C GLN A 64 1.81 9.98 -14.50
N LEU A 65 1.58 11.28 -14.34
CA LEU A 65 2.65 12.25 -14.14
C LEU A 65 3.36 12.05 -12.80
N ILE A 66 2.60 11.83 -11.72
CA ILE A 66 3.13 11.50 -10.39
C ILE A 66 4.00 10.25 -10.48
N GLU A 67 3.50 9.17 -11.09
CA GLU A 67 4.24 7.91 -11.23
C GLU A 67 5.55 8.10 -12.01
N THR A 68 5.51 8.85 -13.10
CA THR A 68 6.71 9.18 -13.90
C THR A 68 7.73 9.96 -13.06
N LYS A 69 7.29 10.96 -12.30
CA LYS A 69 8.18 11.78 -11.47
C LYS A 69 8.71 11.04 -10.25
N VAL A 70 7.92 10.16 -9.65
CA VAL A 70 8.35 9.26 -8.57
C VAL A 70 9.43 8.29 -9.08
N ALA A 71 9.27 7.73 -10.27
CA ALA A 71 10.29 6.88 -10.90
C ALA A 71 11.59 7.66 -11.19
N GLU A 72 11.49 8.91 -11.65
CA GLU A 72 12.65 9.79 -11.85
C GLU A 72 13.37 10.09 -10.52
N ALA A 73 12.62 10.42 -9.47
CA ALA A 73 13.16 10.68 -8.14
C ALA A 73 13.87 9.45 -7.55
N ARG A 74 13.29 8.25 -7.74
CA ARG A 74 13.91 6.99 -7.33
C ARG A 74 15.27 6.78 -7.99
N LYS A 75 15.40 7.06 -9.29
CA LYS A 75 16.68 6.98 -10.02
C LYS A 75 17.72 7.97 -9.49
N LYS A 76 17.27 9.07 -8.90
CA LYS A 76 18.11 10.10 -8.25
C LYS A 76 18.44 9.78 -6.79
N GLY A 77 18.05 8.61 -6.27
CA GLY A 77 18.35 8.19 -4.89
C GLY A 77 17.41 8.77 -3.83
N ILE A 78 16.34 9.48 -4.23
CA ILE A 78 15.27 9.89 -3.32
C ILE A 78 14.50 8.63 -2.92
N THR A 79 14.29 8.41 -1.63
CA THR A 79 13.60 7.24 -1.06
C THR A 79 12.23 7.59 -0.53
N ASP A 80 12.09 8.80 0.02
CA ASP A 80 10.89 9.31 0.66
C ASP A 80 10.71 10.76 0.23
N SER A 81 9.61 11.02 -0.47
CA SER A 81 9.37 12.30 -1.14
C SER A 81 8.03 12.87 -0.75
N LEU A 82 7.99 14.19 -0.56
CA LEU A 82 6.76 14.96 -0.62
C LEU A 82 6.47 15.29 -2.08
N VAL A 83 5.32 14.85 -2.59
CA VAL A 83 4.84 15.21 -3.94
C VAL A 83 3.78 16.27 -3.77
N VAL A 84 3.99 17.43 -4.38
CA VAL A 84 3.11 18.58 -4.24
C VAL A 84 2.48 18.86 -5.59
N THR A 85 1.15 18.82 -5.63
CA THR A 85 0.34 19.15 -6.81
C THR A 85 -0.50 20.40 -6.55
N ASN A 86 -1.31 20.80 -7.51
CA ASN A 86 -2.21 21.96 -7.36
C ASN A 86 -3.24 21.75 -6.24
N GLN A 87 -3.74 20.51 -6.08
CA GLN A 87 -4.84 20.21 -5.17
C GLN A 87 -4.40 19.45 -3.92
N ALA A 88 -3.30 18.70 -3.99
CA ALA A 88 -2.90 17.79 -2.94
C ALA A 88 -1.39 17.83 -2.64
N ALA A 89 -1.04 17.35 -1.45
CA ALA A 89 0.31 16.92 -1.13
C ALA A 89 0.26 15.43 -0.73
N LEU A 90 1.13 14.64 -1.35
CA LEU A 90 1.23 13.20 -1.16
C LEU A 90 2.58 12.86 -0.55
N LEU A 91 2.59 12.09 0.54
CA LEU A 91 3.83 11.52 1.06
C LEU A 91 4.04 10.17 0.38
N VAL A 92 5.12 10.05 -0.40
CA VAL A 92 5.39 8.86 -1.22
C VAL A 92 6.72 8.24 -0.83
N SER A 93 6.69 6.95 -0.50
CA SER A 93 7.90 6.15 -0.42
C SER A 93 8.23 5.65 -1.82
N THR A 94 9.19 6.28 -2.48
CA THR A 94 9.65 5.92 -3.83
C THR A 94 10.36 4.56 -3.82
N LYS A 95 10.99 4.20 -2.68
CA LYS A 95 11.62 2.89 -2.46
C LYS A 95 10.61 1.76 -2.58
N ASN A 96 9.46 1.93 -1.92
CA ASN A 96 8.37 0.95 -1.89
C ASN A 96 7.32 1.21 -2.97
N ASN A 97 7.54 2.23 -3.81
CA ASN A 97 6.59 2.73 -4.81
C ASN A 97 5.16 2.87 -4.26
N THR A 98 5.03 3.49 -3.09
CA THR A 98 3.76 3.54 -2.34
C THR A 98 3.46 4.94 -1.83
N VAL A 99 2.27 5.44 -2.12
CA VAL A 99 1.69 6.64 -1.49
C VAL A 99 1.29 6.27 -0.06
N VAL A 100 2.01 6.81 0.91
CA VAL A 100 1.82 6.55 2.34
C VAL A 100 0.61 7.33 2.86
N THR A 101 0.53 8.63 2.54
CA THR A 101 -0.60 9.48 2.94
C THR A 101 -0.88 10.57 1.90
N ALA A 102 -2.07 11.15 1.98
CA ALA A 102 -2.52 12.27 1.15
C ALA A 102 -3.14 13.36 2.02
N MET A 103 -2.96 14.61 1.64
CA MET A 103 -3.58 15.78 2.25
C MET A 103 -3.90 16.80 1.18
N ASN A 104 -4.86 17.70 1.44
CA ASN A 104 -5.14 18.79 0.52
C ASN A 104 -4.05 19.87 0.64
N ARG A 105 -4.00 20.77 -0.36
CA ARG A 105 -2.96 21.80 -0.44
C ARG A 105 -2.98 22.76 0.76
N GLU A 106 -4.16 23.15 1.23
CA GLU A 106 -4.33 24.09 2.33
C GLU A 106 -3.83 23.54 3.66
N GLU A 107 -4.14 22.27 3.95
CA GLU A 107 -3.61 21.57 5.12
C GLU A 107 -2.10 21.47 5.04
N ALA A 108 -1.55 21.08 3.88
CA ALA A 108 -0.11 20.91 3.69
C ALA A 108 0.68 22.20 3.96
N ASN A 109 0.13 23.37 3.62
CA ASN A 109 0.80 24.67 3.81
C ASN A 109 1.13 25.00 5.28
N HIS A 110 0.47 24.34 6.23
CA HIS A 110 0.64 24.59 7.67
C HIS A 110 1.31 23.39 8.39
N LYS A 111 1.91 22.46 7.64
CA LYS A 111 2.55 21.26 8.19
C LYS A 111 4.05 21.27 7.97
N ILE A 112 4.75 20.69 8.95
CA ILE A 112 6.17 20.38 8.84
C ILE A 112 6.29 18.90 8.48
N PHE A 113 7.02 18.62 7.41
CA PHE A 113 7.32 17.27 6.97
C PHE A 113 8.74 16.91 7.39
N THR A 114 8.90 15.76 8.03
CA THR A 114 10.20 15.20 8.41
C THR A 114 10.40 13.86 7.71
N ASN A 115 11.62 13.32 7.78
CA ASN A 115 11.95 12.02 7.18
C ASN A 115 11.67 11.94 5.68
N ILE A 116 11.80 13.07 4.99
CA ILE A 116 11.82 13.15 3.53
C ILE A 116 13.24 13.52 3.10
N ASN A 117 13.69 12.95 2.00
CA ASN A 117 14.98 13.30 1.38
C ASN A 117 14.81 13.88 -0.02
N GLY A 118 13.58 14.11 -0.45
CA GLY A 118 13.27 14.80 -1.69
C GLY A 118 11.89 15.46 -1.67
N THR A 119 11.68 16.37 -2.62
CA THR A 119 10.38 16.95 -2.88
C THR A 119 10.19 17.05 -4.39
N ILE A 120 9.01 16.67 -4.87
CA ILE A 120 8.62 16.74 -6.26
C ILE A 120 7.51 17.78 -6.35
N LEU A 121 7.75 18.87 -7.09
CA LEU A 121 6.73 19.86 -7.40
C LEU A 121 6.16 19.56 -8.79
N ILE A 122 4.85 19.43 -8.85
CA ILE A 122 4.08 19.22 -10.07
C ILE A 122 3.12 20.41 -10.18
N ASN A 123 3.51 21.40 -10.96
CA ASN A 123 2.64 22.51 -11.33
C ASN A 123 2.13 22.24 -12.74
N GLY A 124 0.81 22.09 -12.88
CA GLY A 124 0.09 21.97 -14.14
C GLY A 124 -0.75 23.20 -14.40
#